data_AF-A0A6I9PRZ3-F1
#
_entry.id   AF-A0A6I9PRZ3-F1
#
_cell.length_a   1.000
_cell.length_b   1.000
_cell.length_c   1.000
_cell.angle_alpha   90.00
_cell.angle_beta   90.00
_cell.angle_gamma   90.00
#
_symmetry.space_group_name_H-M   'P 1'
#
loop_
_entity.id
_entity.type
_entity.pdbx_description
1 polymer ?
#
loop_
_entity_poly.entity_id
_entity_poly.type
_entity_poly.pdbx_seq_one_letter_code
_entity_poly.pdbx_strand_id
1 'polypeptide(L)'
;MEGQSTPYNQILGQFTLDRCWDECMFRSEYQQRRTAIELYNRQNRWTKRGLAIVPTKFGISFTALFLNQAGALVHIYTDGSVLLTHGGTEMGQGLHTKMVQVPEHSTTI
;
A
#
# COMPACT_ATOMS: atom_id res chain seq x y z
N MET A 1 7.49 13.39 -9.88
CA MET A 1 7.60 12.60 -11.15
C MET A 1 6.25 12.41 -11.87
N GLU A 2 5.23 13.21 -11.53
CA GLU A 2 3.92 13.19 -12.19
C GLU A 2 4.03 13.40 -13.71
N GLY A 3 3.20 12.70 -14.49
CA GLY A 3 3.10 12.85 -15.94
C GLY A 3 4.25 12.23 -16.75
N GLN A 4 5.26 11.64 -16.10
CA GLN A 4 6.33 10.92 -16.79
C GLN A 4 5.87 9.56 -17.31
N SER A 5 6.48 9.11 -18.40
CA SER A 5 6.25 7.80 -18.99
C SER A 5 7.19 6.75 -18.37
N THR A 6 6.67 5.56 -18.11
CA THR A 6 7.48 4.38 -17.74
C THR A 6 8.18 3.78 -18.97
N PRO A 7 9.15 2.86 -18.79
CA PRO A 7 9.81 2.18 -19.91
C PRO A 7 8.87 1.39 -20.84
N TYR A 8 7.65 1.09 -20.39
CA TYR A 8 6.59 0.43 -21.15
C TYR A 8 5.44 1.38 -21.52
N ASN A 9 5.72 2.68 -21.59
CA ASN A 9 4.82 3.73 -22.08
C ASN A 9 3.55 3.99 -21.25
N GLN A 10 3.47 3.50 -20.01
CA GLN A 10 2.41 3.89 -19.10
C GLN A 10 2.73 5.26 -18.49
N ILE A 11 1.81 6.22 -18.61
CA ILE A 11 1.89 7.54 -17.97
C ILE A 11 1.59 7.40 -16.47
N LEU A 12 2.44 8.01 -15.64
CA LEU A 12 2.27 8.07 -14.19
C LEU A 12 1.29 9.21 -13.84
N GLY A 13 0.10 8.83 -13.36
CA GLY A 13 -0.89 9.76 -12.79
C GLY A 13 -1.05 9.55 -11.28
N GLN A 14 -1.36 10.62 -10.55
CA GLN A 14 -1.54 10.65 -9.09
C GLN A 14 -0.35 10.02 -8.34
N PHE A 15 0.86 10.34 -8.78
CA PHE A 15 2.10 9.74 -8.32
C PHE A 15 2.57 10.36 -7.00
N THR A 16 2.36 9.66 -5.90
CA THR A 16 2.59 10.15 -4.53
C THR A 16 3.97 9.82 -3.95
N LEU A 17 4.89 9.26 -4.74
CA LEU A 17 6.19 8.78 -4.24
C LEU A 17 7.02 9.88 -3.59
N ASP A 18 7.03 11.08 -4.18
CA ASP A 18 7.78 12.23 -3.67
C ASP A 18 7.32 12.58 -2.24
N ARG A 19 5.99 12.60 -1.99
CA ARG A 19 5.43 12.81 -0.65
C ARG A 19 5.81 11.71 0.34
N CYS A 20 5.71 10.44 -0.07
CA CYS A 20 6.09 9.31 0.78
C CYS A 20 7.59 9.36 1.14
N TRP A 21 8.43 9.75 0.19
CA TRP A 21 9.87 9.91 0.40
C TRP A 21 10.16 11.01 1.42
N ASP A 22 9.59 12.20 1.22
CA ASP A 22 9.80 13.34 2.10
C ASP A 22 9.29 13.07 3.52
N GLU A 23 8.09 12.49 3.65
CA GLU A 23 7.53 12.14 4.94
C GLU A 23 8.37 11.07 5.65
N CYS A 24 8.84 10.05 4.93
CA CYS A 24 9.71 9.01 5.50
C CYS A 24 11.06 9.59 5.95
N MET A 25 11.67 10.46 5.13
CA MET A 25 12.93 11.14 5.46
C MET A 25 12.79 12.00 6.72
N PHE A 26 11.68 12.76 6.81
CA PHE A 26 11.38 13.60 7.96
C PHE A 26 11.10 12.78 9.23
N ARG A 27 10.11 11.87 9.19
CA ARG A 27 9.66 11.11 10.36
C ARG A 27 10.71 10.12 10.88
N SER A 28 11.59 9.63 10.01
CA SER A 28 12.66 8.74 10.41
C SER A 28 13.91 9.46 10.92
N GLU A 29 13.93 10.81 10.91
CA GLU A 29 15.08 11.65 11.27
C GLU A 29 16.35 11.25 10.52
N TYR A 30 16.19 10.93 9.23
CA TYR A 30 17.22 10.23 8.46
C TYR A 30 18.59 10.93 8.52
N GLN A 31 18.63 12.25 8.36
CA GLN A 31 19.88 13.01 8.37
C GLN A 31 20.57 13.01 9.74
N GLN A 32 19.80 13.15 10.83
CA GLN A 32 20.35 13.13 12.18
C GLN A 32 20.93 11.76 12.51
N ARG A 33 20.19 10.69 12.19
CA ARG A 33 20.64 9.30 12.38
C ARG A 33 21.85 8.96 11.53
N ARG A 34 21.92 9.49 10.30
CA ARG A 34 23.09 9.33 9.43
C ARG A 34 24.34 9.91 10.09
N THR A 35 24.29 11.15 10.59
CA THR A 35 25.42 11.76 11.31
C THR A 35 25.79 10.97 12.57
N ALA A 36 24.80 10.50 13.34
CA ALA A 36 25.05 9.69 14.53
C ALA A 36 25.73 8.34 14.19
N ILE A 37 25.34 7.70 13.09
CA ILE A 37 25.96 6.47 12.60
C ILE A 37 27.40 6.71 12.15
N GLU A 38 27.67 7.81 11.46
CA GLU A 38 29.03 8.18 11.08
C GLU A 38 29.93 8.38 12.31
N LEU A 39 29.43 9.06 13.34
CA LEU A 39 30.15 9.22 14.61
C LEU A 39 30.39 7.87 15.30
N TYR A 40 29.35 7.04 15.44
CA TYR A 40 29.45 5.70 16.03
C TYR A 40 30.50 4.86 15.29
N ASN A 41 30.46 4.86 13.96
CA ASN A 41 31.39 4.11 13.13
C ASN A 41 32.83 4.63 13.26
N ARG A 42 33.06 5.91 13.56
CA ARG A 42 34.42 6.42 13.85
C ARG A 42 34.92 5.95 15.22
N GLN A 43 34.05 5.89 16.22
CA GLN A 43 34.40 5.54 17.59
C GLN A 43 34.52 4.04 17.84
N ASN A 44 33.88 3.21 17.01
CA ASN A 44 33.82 1.76 17.21
C ASN A 44 34.59 1.02 16.12
N ARG A 45 35.69 0.36 16.49
CA ARG A 45 36.54 -0.38 15.54
C ARG A 45 35.90 -1.67 15.05
N TRP A 46 35.26 -2.42 15.96
CA TRP A 46 34.82 -3.80 15.72
C TRP A 46 33.33 -3.96 15.43
N THR A 47 32.54 -2.89 15.56
CA THR A 47 31.12 -2.88 15.20
C THR A 47 30.81 -1.65 14.35
N LYS A 48 29.94 -1.82 13.37
CA LYS A 48 29.48 -0.75 12.49
C LYS A 48 27.96 -0.76 12.39
N ARG A 49 27.39 0.39 12.11
CA ARG A 49 25.96 0.59 11.83
C ARG A 49 25.79 1.07 10.39
N GLY A 50 24.69 0.65 9.78
CA GLY A 50 24.27 1.07 8.44
C GLY A 50 22.86 1.66 8.49
N LEU A 51 22.55 2.50 7.51
CA LEU A 51 21.23 3.09 7.31
C LEU A 51 20.96 3.15 5.81
N ALA A 52 19.76 2.76 5.41
CA ALA A 52 19.31 2.81 4.03
C ALA A 52 17.84 3.22 3.99
N ILE A 53 17.47 3.92 2.93
CA ILE A 53 16.09 4.24 2.57
C ILE A 53 15.92 3.90 1.09
N VAL A 54 14.84 3.20 0.75
CA VAL A 54 14.62 2.65 -0.60
C VAL A 54 13.19 2.97 -1.02
N PRO A 55 12.96 3.66 -2.15
CA PRO A 55 11.63 3.89 -2.67
C PRO A 55 11.10 2.66 -3.43
N THR A 56 9.78 2.55 -3.59
CA THR A 56 9.18 1.50 -4.42
C THR A 56 7.96 2.00 -5.19
N LYS A 57 7.77 1.48 -6.41
CA LYS A 57 6.55 1.62 -7.21
C LYS A 57 6.10 0.22 -7.60
N PHE A 58 4.89 -0.16 -7.22
CA PHE A 58 4.32 -1.47 -7.55
C PHE A 58 3.11 -1.30 -8.47
N GLY A 59 3.12 -2.00 -9.62
CA GLY A 59 1.99 -1.99 -10.54
C GLY A 59 0.86 -2.86 -10.02
N ILE A 60 -0.35 -2.32 -9.92
CA ILE A 60 -1.53 -3.05 -9.43
C ILE A 60 -2.43 -3.39 -10.61
N SER A 61 -2.48 -4.66 -10.97
CA SER A 61 -3.47 -5.37 -11.80
C SER A 61 -2.88 -6.73 -12.16
N PHE A 62 -3.73 -7.66 -12.56
CA PHE A 62 -3.26 -8.83 -13.30
C PHE A 62 -2.81 -8.41 -14.70
N THR A 63 -1.69 -8.96 -15.16
CA THR A 63 -1.19 -8.74 -16.53
C THR A 63 -2.13 -9.31 -17.59
N ALA A 64 -2.82 -10.41 -17.28
CA ALA A 64 -3.90 -10.94 -18.10
C ALA A 64 -5.20 -10.18 -17.82
N LEU A 65 -5.67 -9.40 -18.80
CA LEU A 65 -6.82 -8.49 -18.64
C LEU A 65 -8.06 -9.18 -18.10
N PHE A 66 -8.38 -10.39 -18.58
CA PHE A 66 -9.58 -11.12 -18.17
C PHE A 66 -9.56 -11.54 -16.70
N LEU A 67 -8.43 -11.54 -16.00
CA LEU A 67 -8.40 -11.82 -14.56
C LEU A 67 -8.81 -10.61 -13.72
N ASN A 68 -8.84 -9.40 -14.30
CA ASN A 68 -9.27 -8.18 -13.62
C ASN A 68 -10.80 -8.04 -13.62
N GLN A 69 -11.49 -9.08 -13.15
CA GLN A 69 -12.94 -9.11 -12.97
C GLN A 69 -13.27 -9.66 -11.58
N ALA A 70 -14.40 -9.21 -11.01
CA ALA A 70 -14.88 -9.66 -9.71
C ALA A 70 -16.41 -9.67 -9.69
N GLY A 71 -16.97 -10.54 -8.85
CA GLY A 71 -18.41 -10.66 -8.64
C GLY A 71 -18.75 -10.79 -7.17
N ALA A 72 -19.96 -10.37 -6.81
CA ALA A 72 -20.54 -10.49 -5.48
C ALA A 72 -22.03 -10.80 -5.57
N LEU A 73 -22.57 -11.45 -4.54
CA LEU A 73 -23.99 -11.76 -4.37
C LEU A 73 -24.42 -11.32 -2.97
N VAL A 74 -25.56 -10.62 -2.91
CA VAL A 74 -26.12 -10.09 -1.67
C VAL A 74 -27.55 -10.62 -1.51
N HIS A 75 -27.85 -11.08 -0.30
CA HIS A 75 -29.20 -11.43 0.13
C HIS A 75 -29.62 -10.52 1.28
N ILE A 76 -30.82 -9.96 1.19
CA ILE A 76 -31.48 -9.22 2.26
C ILE A 76 -32.66 -10.08 2.70
N TYR A 77 -32.63 -10.52 3.95
CA TYR A 77 -33.69 -11.32 4.53
C TYR A 77 -34.81 -10.42 5.06
N THR A 78 -35.98 -11.02 5.26
CA THR A 78 -37.19 -10.30 5.72
C THR A 78 -37.06 -9.74 7.14
N ASP A 79 -36.12 -10.26 7.94
CA ASP A 79 -35.76 -9.73 9.26
C ASP A 79 -34.76 -8.55 9.18
N GLY A 80 -34.38 -8.15 7.97
CA GLY A 80 -33.43 -7.07 7.70
C GLY A 80 -31.97 -7.50 7.74
N SER A 81 -31.66 -8.76 8.06
CA SER A 81 -30.28 -9.24 8.04
C SER A 81 -29.75 -9.34 6.61
N VAL A 82 -28.43 -9.12 6.44
CA VAL A 82 -27.76 -9.12 5.14
C VAL A 82 -26.70 -10.20 5.10
N LEU A 83 -26.74 -11.04 4.06
CA LEU A 83 -25.68 -11.98 3.73
C LEU A 83 -24.99 -11.53 2.44
N LEU A 84 -23.67 -11.36 2.51
CA LEU A 84 -22.81 -10.98 1.38
C LEU A 84 -21.82 -12.12 1.11
N THR A 85 -21.66 -12.48 -0.17
CA THR A 85 -20.59 -13.35 -0.65
C THR A 85 -19.93 -12.74 -1.89
N HIS A 86 -18.65 -13.02 -2.10
CA HIS A 86 -17.88 -12.53 -3.25
C HIS A 86 -16.83 -13.56 -3.65
N GLY A 87 -16.29 -13.46 -4.87
CA GLY A 87 -15.32 -14.42 -5.42
C GLY A 87 -13.91 -14.39 -4.80
N GLY A 88 -13.72 -13.62 -3.72
CA GLY A 88 -12.41 -13.45 -3.07
C GLY A 88 -12.32 -14.32 -1.82
N THR A 89 -11.12 -14.81 -1.51
CA THR A 89 -10.90 -15.70 -0.36
C THR A 89 -10.16 -14.98 0.76
N GLU A 90 -10.66 -15.12 2.00
CA GLU A 90 -9.95 -14.67 3.19
C GLU A 90 -8.75 -15.59 3.50
N MET A 91 -7.58 -14.98 3.65
CA MET A 91 -6.31 -15.66 3.91
C MET A 91 -5.46 -14.92 4.97
N GLY A 92 -6.08 -14.00 5.73
CA GLY A 92 -5.44 -13.19 6.77
C GLY A 92 -5.26 -11.71 6.42
N GLN A 93 -5.64 -11.29 5.21
CA GLN A 93 -5.56 -9.91 4.71
C GLN A 93 -6.77 -9.03 5.12
N GLY A 94 -7.77 -9.63 5.77
CA GLY A 94 -8.98 -8.95 6.23
C GLY A 94 -9.90 -8.53 5.08
N LEU A 95 -9.97 -9.34 4.03
CA LEU A 95 -10.82 -9.09 2.86
C LEU A 95 -12.29 -9.08 3.26
N HIS A 96 -12.77 -10.08 4.01
CA HIS A 96 -14.19 -10.14 4.38
C HIS A 96 -14.58 -8.97 5.28
N THR A 97 -13.71 -8.59 6.23
CA THR A 97 -13.92 -7.41 7.08
C THR A 97 -14.06 -6.14 6.23
N LYS A 98 -13.18 -5.93 5.26
CA LYS A 98 -13.26 -4.79 4.34
C LYS A 98 -14.54 -4.82 3.50
N MET A 99 -14.95 -6.01 3.05
CA MET A 99 -16.15 -6.16 2.24
C MET A 99 -17.45 -5.89 3.03
N VAL A 100 -17.45 -6.02 4.36
CA VAL A 100 -18.58 -5.58 5.20
C VAL A 100 -18.60 -4.06 5.37
N GLN A 101 -17.43 -3.40 5.39
CA GLN A 101 -17.33 -1.93 5.52
C GLN A 101 -17.73 -1.17 4.24
N VAL A 102 -17.62 -1.80 3.07
CA VAL A 102 -17.97 -1.17 1.78
C VAL A 102 -19.48 -0.90 1.64
N PRO A 103 -20.38 -1.87 1.92
CA PRO A 103 -21.83 -1.65 1.94
C PRO A 103 -22.27 -0.57 2.92
N GLU A 104 -21.67 -0.49 4.11
CA GLU A 104 -21.98 0.53 5.14
C GLU A 104 -21.80 1.97 4.60
N HIS A 105 -20.85 2.16 3.69
CA HIS A 105 -20.61 3.46 3.05
C HIS A 105 -21.51 3.73 1.82
N SER A 106 -22.09 2.68 1.21
CA SER A 106 -22.75 2.76 -0.10
C SER A 106 -24.28 2.55 -0.04
N THR A 107 -24.75 1.86 0.99
CA THR A 107 -26.16 1.59 1.27
C THR A 107 -26.39 2.14 2.67
N THR A 108 -27.23 3.14 2.83
CA THR A 108 -27.57 3.67 4.16
C THR A 108 -28.36 2.60 4.92
N ILE A 109 -27.66 1.68 5.58
CA ILE A 109 -28.15 0.74 6.58
C ILE A 109 -27.09 0.62 7.67
#